data_AF-A0AAE1UDR4-F1
#
_entry.id   AF-A0AAE1UDR4-F1
#
_cell.length_a   1.000
_cell.length_b   1.000
_cell.length_c   1.000
_cell.angle_alpha   90.00
_cell.angle_beta   90.00
_cell.angle_gamma   90.00
#
_symmetry.space_group_name_H-M   'P 1'
#
loop_
_entity.id
_entity.type
_entity.pdbx_description
1 polymer ?
#
loop_
_entity_poly.entity_id
_entity_poly.type
_entity_poly.pdbx_seq_one_letter_code
_entity_poly.pdbx_strand_id
1 'polypeptide(L)'
;MDLEMALYKAFNASFGYATVTFCLFHLSQNLSRKVVDCNERQRYLSVDEYALKIRCFPALALLPLQDVVADFEDIVDDDDLPQELIDYFAGQNRRRMVPRFKIADWNVRDK
;
A
#
# COMPACT_ATOMS: atom_id res chain seq x y z
N MET A 1 -5.61 10.36 -15.29
CA MET A 1 -5.08 9.12 -15.89
C MET A 1 -3.97 8.64 -14.97
N ASP A 2 -4.13 7.46 -14.36
CA ASP A 2 -3.10 6.87 -13.52
C ASP A 2 -2.06 6.19 -14.43
N LEU A 3 -0.91 6.85 -14.63
CA LEU A 3 0.15 6.39 -15.53
C LEU A 3 0.71 5.03 -15.08
N GLU A 4 0.74 4.75 -13.78
CA GLU A 4 1.22 3.47 -13.24
C GLU A 4 0.29 2.33 -13.66
N MET A 5 -1.03 2.55 -13.55
CA MET A 5 -2.03 1.58 -14.00
C MET A 5 -2.00 1.35 -15.51
N ALA A 6 -1.81 2.42 -16.30
CA ALA A 6 -1.69 2.31 -17.75
C ALA A 6 -0.44 1.50 -18.14
N LEU A 7 0.70 1.78 -17.49
CA LEU A 7 1.94 1.05 -17.70
C LEU A 7 1.81 -0.42 -17.30
N TYR A 8 1.23 -0.71 -16.13
CA TYR A 8 1.00 -2.07 -15.65
C TYR A 8 0.16 -2.88 -16.66
N LYS A 9 -0.93 -2.29 -17.16
CA LYS A 9 -1.78 -2.94 -18.17
C LYS A 9 -1.05 -3.17 -19.50
N ALA A 10 -0.34 -2.15 -20.00
CA ALA A 10 0.39 -2.25 -21.28
C ALA A 10 1.54 -3.26 -21.21
N PHE A 11 2.25 -3.31 -20.08
CA PHE A 11 3.32 -4.27 -19.84
C PHE A 11 2.78 -5.69 -19.81
N ASN A 12 1.72 -5.97 -19.03
CA ASN A 12 1.10 -7.29 -18.98
C ASN A 12 0.53 -7.73 -20.34
N ALA A 13 0.02 -6.79 -21.16
CA ALA A 13 -0.45 -7.11 -22.51
C ALA A 13 0.69 -7.46 -23.47
N SER A 14 1.84 -6.80 -23.35
CA SER A 14 3.00 -6.99 -24.24
C SER A 14 3.93 -8.14 -23.80
N PHE A 15 4.00 -8.38 -22.49
CA PHE A 15 4.97 -9.29 -21.85
C PHE A 15 4.28 -10.20 -20.83
N GLY A 16 3.23 -10.92 -21.25
CA GLY A 16 2.46 -11.79 -20.36
C GLY A 16 3.23 -12.96 -19.72
N TYR A 17 4.49 -13.18 -20.11
CA TYR A 17 5.41 -14.16 -19.51
C TYR A 17 6.32 -13.55 -18.43
N ALA A 18 6.41 -12.23 -18.35
CA ALA A 18 7.27 -11.54 -17.39
C ALA A 18 6.46 -11.20 -16.12
N THR A 19 7.05 -11.48 -14.96
CA THR A 19 6.43 -11.14 -13.68
C THR A 19 6.67 -9.67 -13.36
N VAL A 20 5.60 -8.87 -13.32
CA VAL A 20 5.67 -7.51 -12.79
C VAL A 20 5.71 -7.58 -11.28
N THR A 21 6.67 -6.89 -10.68
CA THR A 21 6.77 -6.85 -9.23
C THR A 21 7.04 -5.45 -8.72
N PHE A 22 6.28 -5.04 -7.71
CA PHE A 22 6.49 -3.76 -7.06
C PHE A 22 7.69 -3.84 -6.11
N CYS A 23 8.34 -2.69 -5.96
CA CYS A 23 9.53 -2.52 -5.13
C CYS A 23 9.14 -1.92 -3.78
N LEU A 24 9.52 -2.59 -2.69
CA LEU A 24 9.24 -2.16 -1.32
C LEU A 24 9.78 -0.74 -1.02
N PHE A 25 10.94 -0.40 -1.60
CA PHE A 25 11.50 0.95 -1.48
C PHE A 25 10.56 2.01 -2.06
N HIS A 26 10.04 1.79 -3.27
CA HIS A 26 9.11 2.72 -3.91
C HIS A 26 7.75 2.75 -3.19
N LEU A 27 7.29 1.61 -2.66
CA LEU A 27 6.08 1.56 -1.82
C LEU A 27 6.24 2.44 -0.58
N SER A 28 7.36 2.29 0.14
CA SER A 28 7.67 3.08 1.34
C SER A 28 7.81 4.58 1.03
N GLN A 29 8.45 4.91 -0.10
CA GLN A 29 8.61 6.29 -0.56
C GLN A 29 7.26 6.93 -0.93
N ASN A 30 6.42 6.20 -1.66
CA ASN A 30 5.09 6.66 -2.07
C ASN A 30 4.17 6.87 -0.86
N LEU A 31 4.19 5.98 0.12
CA LEU A 31 3.44 6.18 1.35
C LEU A 31 3.91 7.41 2.13
N SER A 32 5.23 7.63 2.22
CA SER A 32 5.78 8.82 2.87
C SER A 32 5.32 10.11 2.18
N ARG A 33 5.23 10.13 0.84
CA ARG A 33 4.64 11.26 0.09
C ARG A 33 3.15 11.40 0.42
N LYS A 34 2.41 10.29 0.46
CA LYS A 34 0.98 10.32 0.75
C LYS A 34 0.66 10.88 2.13
N VAL A 35 1.48 10.58 3.14
CA VAL A 35 1.39 11.20 4.48
C VAL A 35 1.51 12.72 4.41
N VAL A 36 2.44 13.23 3.59
CA VAL A 36 2.60 14.68 3.39
C VAL A 36 1.38 15.26 2.67
N ASP A 37 0.87 14.58 1.64
CA ASP A 37 -0.31 15.02 0.88
C ASP A 37 -1.58 15.07 1.75
N CYS A 38 -1.68 14.19 2.76
CA CYS A 38 -2.75 14.20 3.77
C CYS A 38 -2.53 15.23 4.89
N ASN A 39 -1.54 16.12 4.79
CA ASN A 39 -1.16 17.10 5.81
C ASN A 39 -0.68 16.50 7.15
N GLU A 40 -0.29 15.23 7.18
CA GLU A 40 0.13 14.51 8.40
C GLU A 40 1.64 14.55 8.65
N ARG A 41 2.38 15.35 7.87
CA ARG A 41 3.85 15.42 7.95
C ARG A 41 4.36 15.72 9.35
N GLN A 42 3.78 16.73 10.00
CA GLN A 42 4.23 17.14 11.33
C GLN A 42 4.05 16.00 12.33
N ARG A 43 2.87 15.39 12.33
CA ARG A 43 2.53 14.26 13.19
C ARG A 43 3.44 13.05 12.97
N TYR A 44 3.69 12.70 11.71
CA TYR A 44 4.63 11.64 11.34
C TYR A 44 6.07 11.87 11.83
N LEU A 45 6.49 13.12 11.99
CA LEU A 45 7.83 13.46 12.48
C LEU A 45 7.89 13.61 14.01
N SER A 46 6.75 13.87 14.67
CA SER A 46 6.71 14.21 16.10
C SER A 46 6.10 13.13 16.99
N VAL A 47 5.36 12.17 16.42
CA VAL A 47 4.67 11.11 17.15
C VAL A 47 5.19 9.75 16.69
N ASP A 48 6.04 9.12 17.50
CA ASP A 48 6.72 7.86 17.15
C ASP A 48 5.73 6.71 16.90
N GLU A 49 4.66 6.62 17.69
CA GLU A 49 3.62 5.60 17.54
C GLU A 49 2.90 5.72 16.19
N TYR A 50 2.57 6.95 15.79
CA TYR A 50 1.97 7.21 14.48
C TYR A 50 2.95 6.89 13.35
N ALA A 51 4.22 7.27 13.50
CA ALA A 51 5.26 6.94 12.52
C ALA A 51 5.45 5.42 12.36
N LEU A 52 5.43 4.68 13.48
CA LEU A 52 5.49 3.23 13.49
C LEU A 52 4.28 2.63 12.78
N LYS A 53 3.07 3.10 13.10
CA LYS A 53 1.83 2.64 12.46
C LYS A 53 1.84 2.83 10.95
N ILE A 54 2.30 4.00 10.46
CA ILE A 54 2.49 4.24 9.03
C ILE A 54 3.51 3.27 8.41
N ARG A 55 4.59 2.91 9.13
CA ARG A 55 5.60 1.95 8.64
C ARG A 55 5.09 0.50 8.62
N CYS A 56 3.99 0.18 9.31
CA CYS A 56 3.36 -1.14 9.21
C CYS A 56 2.75 -1.40 7.82
N PHE A 57 2.25 -0.38 7.13
CA PHE A 57 1.68 -0.53 5.78
C PHE A 57 2.66 -1.14 4.76
N PRO A 58 3.87 -0.63 4.54
CA PRO A 58 4.83 -1.28 3.65
C PRO A 58 5.33 -2.61 4.24
N ALA A 59 5.31 -2.79 5.56
CA ALA A 59 5.68 -4.07 6.19
C ALA A 59 4.69 -5.20 5.86
N LEU A 60 3.44 -4.89 5.48
CA LEU A 60 2.48 -5.88 4.97
C LEU A 60 3.03 -6.67 3.78
N ALA A 61 3.94 -6.07 2.99
CA ALA A 61 4.59 -6.77 1.87
C ALA A 61 5.46 -7.96 2.32
N LEU A 62 5.84 -8.01 3.60
CA LEU A 62 6.68 -9.05 4.20
C LEU A 62 5.87 -10.16 4.90
N LEU A 63 4.54 -10.04 4.94
CA LEU A 63 3.67 -11.03 5.54
C LEU A 63 3.37 -12.17 4.56
N PRO A 64 3.01 -13.37 5.05
CA PRO A 64 2.36 -14.37 4.20
C PRO A 64 1.10 -13.79 3.58
N LEU A 65 0.81 -14.13 2.33
CA LEU A 65 -0.35 -13.60 1.59
C LEU A 65 -1.67 -13.76 2.35
N GLN A 66 -1.86 -14.87 3.07
CA GLN A 66 -3.08 -15.12 3.83
C GLN A 66 -3.27 -14.20 5.04
N ASP A 67 -2.18 -13.63 5.57
CA ASP A 67 -2.21 -12.78 6.77
C ASP A 67 -2.34 -11.30 6.40
N VAL A 68 -1.96 -10.90 5.17
CA VAL A 68 -1.96 -9.51 4.71
C VAL A 68 -3.28 -8.77 4.94
N VAL A 69 -4.41 -9.44 4.68
CA VAL A 69 -5.73 -8.80 4.78
C VAL A 69 -6.13 -8.58 6.24
N ALA A 70 -5.93 -9.59 7.09
CA ALA A 70 -6.26 -9.49 8.51
C ALA A 70 -5.38 -8.43 9.20
N ASP A 71 -4.07 -8.46 8.96
CA ASP A 71 -3.15 -7.49 9.56
C ASP A 71 -3.36 -6.07 9.02
N PHE A 72 -3.81 -5.94 7.76
CA PHE A 72 -4.24 -4.64 7.24
C PHE A 72 -5.47 -4.12 7.98
N GLU A 73 -6.48 -4.96 8.21
CA GLU A 73 -7.68 -4.61 8.98
C GLU A 73 -7.32 -4.16 10.40
N ASP A 74 -6.40 -4.87 11.06
CA ASP A 74 -5.91 -4.49 12.40
C ASP A 74 -5.22 -3.12 12.43
N ILE A 75 -4.47 -2.76 11.37
CA ILE A 75 -3.82 -1.43 11.28
C ILE A 75 -4.88 -0.31 11.12
N VAL A 76 -5.96 -0.56 10.39
CA VAL A 76 -6.95 0.48 10.02
C VAL A 76 -8.18 0.52 10.92
N ASP A 77 -8.36 -0.45 11.82
CA ASP A 77 -9.42 -0.44 12.85
C ASP A 77 -9.24 0.68 13.87
N ASP A 78 -8.05 1.26 13.95
CA ASP A 78 -7.75 2.41 14.78
C ASP A 78 -8.09 3.74 14.07
N ASP A 79 -9.01 4.49 14.68
CA ASP A 79 -9.60 5.77 14.25
C ASP A 79 -8.59 6.90 13.97
N ASP A 80 -7.32 6.70 14.30
CA ASP A 80 -6.29 7.73 14.27
C ASP A 80 -5.64 7.96 12.89
N LEU A 81 -6.04 7.20 11.86
CA LEU A 81 -5.52 7.32 10.51
C LEU A 81 -6.47 8.10 9.57
N PRO A 82 -5.95 9.02 8.74
CA PRO A 82 -6.78 9.67 7.74
C PRO A 82 -7.37 8.65 6.76
N GLN A 83 -8.68 8.74 6.53
CA GLN A 83 -9.39 7.91 5.56
C GLN A 83 -8.72 7.93 4.18
N GLU A 84 -8.22 9.08 3.75
CA GLU A 84 -7.55 9.24 2.46
C GLU A 84 -6.27 8.42 2.33
N LEU A 85 -5.52 8.23 3.43
CA LEU A 85 -4.33 7.39 3.47
C LEU A 85 -4.71 5.91 3.40
N ILE A 86 -5.77 5.53 4.10
CA ILE A 86 -6.33 4.17 4.06
C ILE A 86 -6.82 3.83 2.64
N ASP A 87 -7.59 4.73 2.03
CA ASP A 87 -8.13 4.56 0.68
C ASP A 87 -7.05 4.54 -0.40
N TYR A 88 -5.93 5.22 -0.17
CA TYR A 88 -4.77 5.15 -1.05
C TYR A 88 -4.18 3.74 -1.12
N PHE A 89 -4.13 3.04 0.01
CA PHE A 89 -3.55 1.70 0.10
C PHE A 89 -4.53 0.59 -0.31
N ALA A 90 -5.78 0.62 0.18
CA ALA A 90 -6.77 -0.43 -0.08
C ALA A 90 -7.68 -0.18 -1.30
N GLY A 91 -7.69 1.03 -1.84
CA GLY A 91 -8.69 1.47 -2.80
C GLY A 91 -10.01 1.89 -2.13
N GLN A 92 -10.82 2.67 -2.85
CA GLN A 92 -12.01 3.38 -2.32
C GLN A 92 -13.17 2.47 -1.82
N ASN A 93 -13.04 1.14 -1.82
CA ASN A 93 -14.12 0.25 -1.43
C ASN A 93 -13.65 -0.86 -0.49
N ARG A 94 -13.59 -0.54 0.80
CA ARG A 94 -13.19 -1.45 1.90
C ARG A 94 -13.93 -2.80 1.88
N ARG A 95 -15.21 -2.82 1.49
CA ARG A 95 -16.06 -4.05 1.49
C ARG A 95 -15.87 -4.95 0.26
N ARG A 96 -15.19 -4.46 -0.78
CA ARG A 96 -14.91 -5.23 -2.00
C ARG A 96 -13.42 -5.38 -2.29
N MET A 97 -12.55 -4.70 -1.53
CA MET A 97 -11.08 -4.67 -1.65
C MET A 97 -10.64 -5.14 -3.03
N VAL A 98 -11.01 -4.39 -4.07
CA VAL A 98 -10.42 -4.59 -5.39
C VAL A 98 -9.18 -3.74 -5.33
N PRO A 99 -8.03 -4.32 -4.94
CA PRO A 99 -6.85 -3.53 -4.67
C PRO A 99 -6.42 -2.91 -5.99
N ARG A 100 -5.91 -1.67 -5.97
CA ARG A 100 -5.40 -1.04 -7.19
C ARG A 100 -4.34 -1.93 -7.85
N PHE A 101 -3.55 -2.63 -7.05
CA PHE A 101 -2.57 -3.62 -7.49
C PHE A 101 -2.76 -4.90 -6.68
N LYS A 102 -2.74 -6.07 -7.34
CA LYS A 102 -2.96 -7.35 -6.66
C LYS A 102 -1.93 -7.52 -5.53
N ILE A 103 -2.35 -8.08 -4.41
CA ILE A 103 -1.47 -8.31 -3.25
C ILE A 103 -0.20 -9.07 -3.67
N ALA A 104 -0.35 -10.10 -4.51
CA ALA A 104 0.76 -10.88 -5.06
C ALA A 104 1.78 -10.05 -5.85
N ASP A 105 1.40 -8.92 -6.46
CA ASP A 105 2.32 -8.12 -7.26
C ASP A 105 3.29 -7.31 -6.37
N TRP A 106 2.88 -6.95 -5.15
CA TRP A 106 3.68 -6.14 -4.22
C TRP A 106 4.16 -6.89 -2.97
N ASN A 107 3.59 -8.05 -2.65
CA ASN A 107 4.10 -8.93 -1.61
C ASN A 107 5.47 -9.48 -2.01
N VAL A 108 6.50 -9.27 -1.19
CA VAL A 108 7.88 -9.68 -1.47
C VAL A 108 8.28 -11.00 -0.83
N ARG A 109 7.40 -11.59 0.00
CA ARG A 109 7.68 -12.82 0.74
C ARG A 109 7.37 -14.07 -0.07
N ASP A 110 6.18 -14.15 -0.67
CA ASP A 110 5.67 -15.34 -1.34
C ASP A 110 5.87 -15.26 -2.87
N LYS A 111 6.96 -14.62 -3.32
CA LYS A 111 7.36 -14.52 -4.73
C LYS A 111 8.16 -15.73 -5.21
#